data_AF-K4KLD9-F1
#
_entry.id   AF-K4KLD9-F1
#
_cell.length_a   1.000
_cell.length_b   1.000
_cell.length_c   1.000
_cell.angle_alpha   90.00
_cell.angle_beta   90.00
_cell.angle_gamma   90.00
#
_symmetry.space_group_name_H-M   'P 1'
#
loop_
_entity.id
_entity.type
_entity.pdbx_description
1 polymer ?
#
loop_
_entity_poly.entity_id
_entity_poly.type
_entity_poly.pdbx_seq_one_letter_code
_entity_poly.pdbx_strand_id
1 'polypeptide(L)'
;MIKKTVSVCLLSAGFLFGVVRLLVGAAMLAQLGGLLAEPALAEGIGNVSQFMAERADIQLLPLPVPVFFANIALMGCLLIAGTAGVFFRKSWGFYCLYGYLMLHGALFVIYLEVNPKLILWVFQCIAVVWLANVRPPIRPQQV
;
A
#
# COMPACT_ATOMS: atom_id res chain seq x y z
N MET A 1 16.66 -22.04 9.50
CA MET A 1 15.20 -22.22 9.64
C MET A 1 14.47 -20.88 9.88
N ILE A 2 14.86 -20.11 10.90
CA ILE A 2 14.27 -18.81 11.27
C ILE A 2 14.11 -17.83 10.10
N LYS A 3 15.15 -17.58 9.30
CA LYS A 3 15.09 -16.63 8.15
C LYS A 3 13.99 -16.95 7.14
N LYS A 4 13.75 -18.24 6.87
CA LYS A 4 12.71 -18.70 5.93
C LYS A 4 11.32 -18.47 6.53
N THR A 5 11.11 -18.84 7.79
CA THR A 5 9.85 -18.63 8.51
C THR A 5 9.49 -17.15 8.58
N VAL A 6 10.42 -16.30 9.01
CA VAL A 6 10.21 -14.84 9.07
C VAL A 6 9.84 -14.27 7.70
N SER A 7 10.52 -14.69 6.63
CA SER A 7 10.20 -14.22 5.29
C SER A 7 8.79 -14.64 4.85
N VAL A 8 8.36 -15.86 5.16
CA VAL A 8 6.99 -16.30 4.85
C VAL A 8 5.96 -15.49 5.64
N CYS A 9 6.20 -15.26 6.93
CA CYS A 9 5.32 -14.42 7.75
C CYS A 9 5.19 -12.99 7.20
N LEU A 10 6.31 -12.35 6.82
CA LEU A 10 6.30 -11.01 6.23
C LEU A 10 5.54 -10.98 4.90
N LEU A 11 5.74 -11.98 4.05
CA LEU A 11 5.05 -12.08 2.76
C LEU A 11 3.54 -12.30 2.95
N SER A 12 3.14 -13.21 3.85
CA SER A 12 1.73 -13.46 4.15
C SER A 12 1.06 -12.23 4.78
N ALA A 13 1.72 -11.59 5.74
CA ALA A 13 1.20 -10.37 6.36
C ALA A 13 1.06 -9.23 5.34
N GLY A 14 2.06 -9.03 4.48
CA GLY A 14 2.00 -8.05 3.40
C GLY A 14 0.90 -8.37 2.39
N PHE A 15 0.73 -9.63 2.01
CA PHE A 15 -0.32 -10.07 1.10
C PHE A 15 -1.72 -9.77 1.67
N LEU A 16 -1.99 -10.20 2.92
CA LEU A 16 -3.27 -9.94 3.58
C LEU A 16 -3.54 -8.44 3.73
N PHE A 17 -2.52 -7.67 4.12
CA PHE A 17 -2.64 -6.22 4.20
C PHE A 17 -2.94 -5.58 2.83
N GLY A 18 -2.33 -6.10 1.76
CA GLY A 18 -2.62 -5.69 0.39
C GLY A 18 -4.06 -5.97 -0.02
N VAL A 19 -4.59 -7.15 0.32
CA VAL A 19 -6.00 -7.51 0.09
C VAL A 19 -6.93 -6.53 0.82
N VAL A 20 -6.69 -6.25 2.09
CA VAL A 20 -7.50 -5.28 2.85
C VAL A 20 -7.48 -3.91 2.18
N ARG A 21 -6.31 -3.40 1.78
CA ARG A 21 -6.22 -2.09 1.10
C ARG A 21 -6.95 -2.08 -0.24
N LEU A 22 -6.83 -3.13 -1.03
CA LEU A 22 -7.53 -3.24 -2.31
C LEU A 22 -9.04 -3.23 -2.09
N LEU A 23 -9.55 -4.09 -1.19
CA LEU A 23 -10.98 -4.19 -0.93
C LEU A 23 -11.56 -2.90 -0.36
N VAL A 24 -10.88 -2.28 0.62
CA VAL A 24 -11.33 -1.01 1.21
C VAL A 24 -11.30 0.10 0.16
N GLY A 25 -10.21 0.25 -0.60
CA GLY A 25 -10.11 1.27 -1.64
C GLY A 25 -11.17 1.10 -2.73
N ALA A 26 -11.40 -0.13 -3.19
CA ALA A 26 -12.43 -0.44 -4.17
C ALA A 26 -13.85 -0.22 -3.64
N ALA A 27 -14.13 -0.61 -2.39
CA ALA A 27 -15.43 -0.39 -1.77
C ALA A 27 -15.74 1.10 -1.60
N MET A 28 -14.77 1.91 -1.16
CA MET A 28 -14.93 3.37 -1.05
C MET A 28 -15.19 4.02 -2.41
N LEU A 29 -14.50 3.56 -3.47
CA LEU A 29 -14.77 4.02 -4.83
C LEU A 29 -16.16 3.61 -5.32
N ALA A 30 -16.60 2.38 -5.04
CA ALA A 30 -17.93 1.90 -5.42
C ALA A 30 -19.05 2.69 -4.71
N GLN A 31 -18.86 3.02 -3.43
CA GLN A 31 -19.75 3.90 -2.68
C GLN A 31 -19.78 5.32 -3.28
N LEU A 32 -18.62 5.91 -3.58
CA LEU A 32 -18.53 7.23 -4.23
C LEU A 32 -19.18 7.27 -5.62
N GLY A 33 -19.10 6.16 -6.36
CA GLY A 33 -19.73 6.01 -7.68
C GLY A 33 -21.23 5.67 -7.62
N GLY A 34 -21.82 5.53 -6.43
CA GLY A 34 -23.23 5.15 -6.26
C GLY A 34 -23.55 3.68 -6.56
N LEU A 35 -22.53 2.81 -6.69
CA LEU A 35 -22.73 1.37 -6.85
C LEU A 35 -23.08 0.68 -5.52
N LEU A 36 -22.68 1.29 -4.40
CA LEU A 36 -23.01 0.84 -3.05
C LEU A 36 -23.79 1.94 -2.31
N ALA A 37 -24.58 1.52 -1.33
CA ALA A 37 -25.33 2.40 -0.44
C ALA A 37 -25.13 1.98 1.02
N GLU A 38 -23.87 1.82 1.43
CA GLU A 38 -23.49 1.36 2.76
C GLU A 38 -23.15 2.55 3.69
N PRO A 39 -23.93 2.78 4.77
CA PRO A 39 -23.71 3.91 5.68
C PRO A 39 -22.31 3.96 6.29
N ALA A 40 -21.74 2.81 6.64
CA ALA A 40 -20.40 2.75 7.22
C ALA A 40 -19.30 3.23 6.24
N LEU A 41 -19.47 2.95 4.95
CA LEU A 41 -18.55 3.45 3.92
C LEU A 41 -18.72 4.95 3.71
N ALA A 42 -19.96 5.46 3.74
CA ALA A 42 -20.23 6.89 3.65
C ALA A 42 -19.59 7.68 4.80
N GLU A 43 -19.66 7.15 6.03
CA GLU A 43 -18.98 7.73 7.20
C GLU A 43 -17.45 7.74 6.99
N GLY A 44 -16.88 6.61 6.53
CA GLY A 44 -15.46 6.52 6.22
C GLY A 44 -14.99 7.53 5.17
N ILE A 45 -15.78 7.75 4.12
CA ILE A 45 -15.55 8.79 3.11
C ILE A 45 -15.62 10.19 3.73
N GLY A 46 -16.61 10.44 4.60
CA GLY A 46 -16.76 11.70 5.32
C GLY A 46 -15.52 12.03 6.15
N ASN A 47 -15.02 11.06 6.92
CA ASN A 47 -13.81 11.21 7.75
C ASN A 47 -12.57 11.53 6.91
N VAL A 48 -12.39 10.88 5.76
CA VAL A 48 -11.27 11.17 4.84
C VAL A 48 -11.43 12.55 4.19
N SER A 49 -12.65 12.90 3.79
CA SER A 49 -12.95 14.21 3.19
C SER A 49 -12.66 15.33 4.18
N GLN A 50 -13.03 15.17 5.45
CA GLN A 50 -12.71 16.11 6.52
C GLN A 50 -11.19 16.21 6.73
N PHE A 51 -10.49 15.08 6.85
CA PHE A 51 -9.03 15.05 7.00
C PHE A 51 -8.30 15.84 5.89
N MET A 52 -8.79 15.70 4.65
CA MET A 52 -8.23 16.41 3.49
C MET A 52 -8.58 17.91 3.50
N ALA A 53 -9.80 18.26 3.91
CA ALA A 53 -10.24 19.65 4.02
C ALA A 53 -9.46 20.42 5.11
N GLU A 54 -9.19 19.77 6.25
CA GLU A 54 -8.39 20.33 7.35
C GLU A 54 -6.94 20.65 6.96
N ARG A 55 -6.46 20.09 5.84
CA ARG A 55 -5.09 20.27 5.33
C ARG A 55 -5.07 20.99 3.99
N ALA A 56 -6.19 21.58 3.59
CA ALA A 56 -6.32 22.16 2.26
C ALA A 56 -5.35 23.33 2.01
N ASP A 57 -4.90 23.99 3.07
CA ASP A 57 -3.98 25.12 3.09
C ASP A 57 -2.50 24.71 3.12
N ILE A 58 -2.18 23.57 3.74
CA ILE A 58 -0.80 23.09 3.89
C ILE A 58 -0.40 21.97 2.93
N GLN A 59 -1.37 21.30 2.28
CA GLN A 59 -1.07 20.21 1.36
C GLN A 59 -0.26 20.69 0.14
N LEU A 60 0.72 19.89 -0.27
CA LEU A 60 1.56 20.20 -1.43
C LEU A 60 0.82 20.02 -2.76
N LEU A 61 -0.16 19.10 -2.79
CA LEU A 61 -0.94 18.79 -3.98
C LEU A 61 -2.40 18.51 -3.57
N PRO A 62 -3.38 19.29 -4.04
CA PRO A 62 -4.78 19.03 -3.77
C PRO A 62 -5.24 17.79 -4.54
N LEU A 63 -5.32 16.66 -3.84
CA LEU A 63 -5.89 15.44 -4.39
C LEU A 63 -7.41 15.46 -4.21
N PRO A 64 -8.20 15.03 -5.21
CA PRO A 64 -9.61 14.78 -5.00
C PRO A 64 -9.83 13.46 -4.25
N VAL A 65 -10.89 13.37 -3.45
CA VAL A 65 -11.21 12.21 -2.60
C VAL A 65 -11.26 10.88 -3.38
N PRO A 66 -11.86 10.79 -4.59
CA PRO A 66 -11.79 9.58 -5.40
C PRO A 66 -10.36 9.16 -5.75
N VAL A 67 -9.46 10.11 -6.04
CA VAL A 67 -8.06 9.81 -6.37
C VAL A 67 -7.30 9.31 -5.14
N PHE A 68 -7.64 9.81 -3.95
CA PHE A 68 -7.09 9.26 -2.70
C PHE A 68 -7.44 7.77 -2.55
N PHE A 69 -8.72 7.40 -2.71
CA PHE A 69 -9.13 5.99 -2.60
C PHE A 69 -8.62 5.12 -3.74
N ALA A 70 -8.51 5.65 -4.96
CA ALA A 70 -7.86 4.96 -6.08
C ALA A 70 -6.39 4.64 -5.77
N ASN A 71 -5.67 5.57 -5.14
CA ASN A 71 -4.31 5.30 -4.67
C ASN A 71 -4.26 4.20 -3.61
N ILE A 72 -5.22 4.16 -2.67
CA ILE A 72 -5.33 3.07 -1.67
C ILE A 72 -5.52 1.72 -2.35
N ALA A 73 -6.42 1.64 -3.35
CA ALA A 73 -6.65 0.41 -4.10
C ALA A 73 -5.39 -0.01 -4.89
N LEU A 74 -4.74 0.93 -5.58
CA LEU A 74 -3.51 0.70 -6.32
C LEU A 74 -2.36 0.21 -5.43
N MET A 75 -2.20 0.81 -4.25
CA MET A 75 -1.25 0.33 -3.24
C MET A 75 -1.55 -1.12 -2.83
N GLY A 76 -2.83 -1.48 -2.68
CA GLY A 76 -3.26 -2.86 -2.45
C GLY A 76 -2.80 -3.81 -3.56
N CYS A 77 -3.08 -3.46 -4.82
CA CYS A 77 -2.65 -4.24 -5.99
C CYS A 77 -1.12 -4.43 -6.03
N LEU A 78 -0.35 -3.35 -5.83
CA LEU A 78 1.11 -3.40 -5.84
C LEU A 78 1.66 -4.26 -4.71
N LEU A 79 1.06 -4.21 -3.52
CA LEU A 79 1.51 -5.00 -2.39
C LEU A 79 1.18 -6.50 -2.57
N ILE A 80 0.00 -6.83 -3.11
CA ILE A 80 -0.39 -8.20 -3.45
C ILE A 80 0.55 -8.76 -4.52
N ALA A 81 0.69 -8.04 -5.64
CA ALA A 81 1.56 -8.45 -6.74
C ALA A 81 3.01 -8.56 -6.26
N GLY A 82 3.50 -7.58 -5.52
CA GLY A 82 4.87 -7.54 -5.01
C GLY A 82 5.20 -8.70 -4.07
N THR A 83 4.33 -8.98 -3.09
CA THR A 83 4.53 -10.11 -2.17
C THR A 83 4.43 -11.46 -2.90
N ALA A 84 3.50 -11.63 -3.84
CA ALA A 84 3.43 -12.82 -4.68
C ALA A 84 4.69 -13.00 -5.54
N GLY A 85 5.15 -11.93 -6.20
CA GLY A 85 6.37 -11.94 -7.00
C GLY A 85 7.60 -12.33 -6.19
N VAL A 86 7.78 -11.77 -4.98
CA VAL A 86 8.87 -12.14 -4.07
C VAL A 86 8.73 -13.58 -3.57
N PHE A 87 7.51 -14.05 -3.31
CA PHE A 87 7.26 -15.44 -2.93
C PHE A 87 7.74 -16.41 -4.02
N PHE A 88 7.40 -16.13 -5.29
CA PHE A 88 7.85 -16.88 -6.47
C PHE A 88 9.25 -16.50 -6.98
N ARG A 89 9.99 -15.67 -6.23
CA ARG A 89 11.36 -15.22 -6.52
C ARG A 89 11.54 -14.57 -7.89
N LYS A 90 10.52 -13.82 -8.33
CA LYS A 90 10.54 -13.01 -9.56
C LYS A 90 11.05 -11.59 -9.27
N SER A 91 11.89 -11.05 -10.16
CA SER A 91 12.46 -9.70 -10.01
C SER A 91 11.41 -8.60 -9.96
N TRP A 92 10.33 -8.74 -10.74
CA TRP A 92 9.23 -7.77 -10.76
C TRP A 92 8.51 -7.62 -9.42
N GLY A 93 8.58 -8.62 -8.53
CA GLY A 93 8.00 -8.54 -7.20
C GLY A 93 8.56 -7.36 -6.40
N PHE A 94 9.88 -7.15 -6.46
CA PHE A 94 10.50 -6.02 -5.78
C PHE A 94 10.16 -4.68 -6.41
N TYR A 95 10.04 -4.60 -7.75
CA TYR A 95 9.59 -3.36 -8.41
C TYR A 95 8.19 -2.94 -7.94
N CYS A 96 7.26 -3.90 -7.79
CA CYS A 96 5.94 -3.63 -7.23
C CYS A 96 6.00 -3.18 -5.77
N LEU A 97 6.84 -3.82 -4.93
CA LEU A 97 7.01 -3.41 -3.53
C LEU A 97 7.62 -2.01 -3.40
N TYR A 98 8.59 -1.66 -4.25
CA TYR A 98 9.14 -0.30 -4.28
C TYR A 98 8.11 0.73 -4.73
N GLY A 99 7.32 0.42 -5.77
CA GLY A 99 6.20 1.27 -6.19
C GLY A 99 5.18 1.49 -5.07
N TYR A 100 4.83 0.43 -4.33
CA TYR A 100 3.99 0.52 -3.14
C TYR A 100 4.59 1.46 -2.08
N LEU A 101 5.87 1.28 -1.73
CA LEU A 101 6.54 2.11 -0.72
C LEU A 101 6.59 3.58 -1.13
N MET A 102 6.84 3.86 -2.41
CA MET A 102 6.86 5.22 -2.95
C MET A 102 5.50 5.88 -2.90
N LEU A 103 4.43 5.19 -3.32
CA LEU A 103 3.06 5.71 -3.22
C LEU A 103 2.65 5.96 -1.77
N HIS A 104 2.97 5.04 -0.87
CA HIS A 104 2.66 5.19 0.55
C HIS A 104 3.45 6.35 1.18
N GLY A 105 4.73 6.48 0.83
CA GLY A 105 5.60 7.59 1.24
C GLY A 105 5.14 8.94 0.72
N ALA A 106 4.73 9.00 -0.55
CA ALA A 106 4.27 10.21 -1.21
C ALA A 106 3.05 10.82 -0.51
N LEU A 107 2.13 10.02 0.04
CA LEU A 107 1.00 10.55 0.80
C LEU A 107 1.43 11.31 2.06
N PHE A 108 2.46 10.86 2.77
CA PHE A 108 2.97 11.61 3.94
C PHE A 108 3.55 12.96 3.51
N VAL A 109 4.24 12.99 2.38
CA VAL A 109 4.81 14.23 1.83
C VAL A 109 3.70 15.17 1.36
N ILE A 110 2.72 14.67 0.61
CA ILE A 110 1.61 15.49 0.08
C ILE A 110 0.83 16.17 1.20
N TYR A 111 0.52 15.45 2.29
CA TYR A 111 -0.24 15.98 3.41
C TYR A 111 0.63 16.56 4.54
N LEU A 112 1.96 16.63 4.36
CA LEU A 112 2.95 17.06 5.37
C LEU A 112 2.73 16.41 6.75
N GLU A 113 2.34 15.14 6.75
CA GLU A 113 1.80 14.47 7.93
C GLU A 113 2.89 13.63 8.60
N VAL A 114 3.28 14.03 9.82
CA VAL A 114 4.10 13.21 10.70
C VAL A 114 3.17 12.50 11.69
N ASN A 115 2.77 11.28 11.35
CA ASN A 115 1.92 10.45 12.21
C ASN A 115 2.56 9.10 12.54
N PRO A 116 2.01 8.33 13.50
CA PRO A 116 2.53 7.01 13.84
C PRO A 116 2.56 6.02 12.67
N LYS A 117 1.80 6.24 11.59
CA LYS A 117 1.83 5.40 10.38
C LYS A 117 3.14 5.55 9.62
N LEU A 118 3.86 6.66 9.79
CA LEU A 118 5.21 6.84 9.24
C LEU A 118 6.19 5.81 9.83
N ILE A 119 6.05 5.49 11.13
CA ILE A 119 6.85 4.44 11.79
C ILE A 119 6.56 3.08 11.15
N LEU A 120 5.29 2.77 10.89
CA LEU A 120 4.90 1.53 10.20
C LEU A 120 5.47 1.49 8.77
N TRP A 121 5.50 2.62 8.06
CA TRP A 121 6.13 2.70 6.74
C TRP A 121 7.64 2.44 6.80
N VAL A 122 8.36 2.96 7.81
CA VAL A 122 9.78 2.65 8.04
C VAL A 122 10.00 1.14 8.27
N PHE A 123 9.16 0.50 9.08
CA PHE A 123 9.22 -0.95 9.26
C PHE A 123 8.98 -1.72 7.96
N GLN A 124 8.09 -1.24 7.09
CA GLN A 124 7.87 -1.83 5.77
C GLN A 124 9.10 -1.68 4.87
N CYS A 125 9.77 -0.52 4.88
CA CYS A 125 11.04 -0.33 4.17
C CYS A 125 12.10 -1.34 4.64
N ILE A 126 12.26 -1.49 5.96
CA ILE A 126 13.19 -2.46 6.55
C ILE A 126 12.81 -3.89 6.15
N ALA A 127 11.52 -4.25 6.17
CA ALA A 127 11.04 -5.57 5.78
C ALA A 127 11.33 -5.87 4.29
N VAL A 128 11.17 -4.89 3.40
CA VAL A 128 11.50 -5.06 1.98
C VAL A 128 13.01 -5.25 1.78
N VAL A 129 13.85 -4.46 2.47
CA VAL A 129 15.32 -4.65 2.44
C VAL A 129 15.71 -6.03 2.96
N TRP A 130 15.10 -6.48 4.06
CA TRP A 130 15.31 -7.83 4.58
C TRP A 130 14.94 -8.91 3.55
N LEU A 131 13.77 -8.79 2.91
CA LEU A 131 13.32 -9.72 1.89
C LEU A 131 14.25 -9.75 0.67
N ALA A 132 14.78 -8.60 0.25
CA ALA A 132 15.75 -8.52 -0.85
C ALA A 132 17.04 -9.31 -0.57
N ASN A 133 17.48 -9.33 0.69
CA ASN A 133 18.66 -10.08 1.11
C ASN A 133 18.39 -11.57 1.31
N VAL A 134 17.22 -11.96 1.81
CA VAL A 134 16.91 -13.36 2.16
C VAL A 134 16.28 -14.14 1.00
N ARG A 135 15.55 -13.46 0.11
CA ARG A 135 14.87 -14.06 -1.06
C ARG A 135 15.22 -13.27 -2.33
N PRO A 136 16.50 -13.20 -2.74
CA PRO A 136 16.85 -12.52 -3.97
C PRO A 136 16.18 -13.20 -5.17
N PRO A 137 15.86 -12.43 -6.23
CA PRO A 137 15.33 -12.98 -7.47
C PRO A 137 16.24 -14.06 -8.04
N ILE A 138 15.65 -15.12 -8.60
CA ILE A 138 16.43 -16.07 -9.39
C ILE A 138 16.73 -15.36 -10.71
N ARG A 139 18.01 -15.11 -11.00
CA ARG A 139 18.40 -14.59 -12.32
C ARG A 139 18.00 -15.63 -13.37
N PRO A 140 17.39 -15.24 -14.49
CA PRO A 140 17.26 -16.14 -15.63
C PRO A 140 18.67 -16.66 -15.97
N GLN A 141 18.83 -17.96 -16.14
CA GLN A 141 20.03 -18.51 -16.74
C GLN A 141 20.15 -17.84 -18.12
N GLN A 142 21.24 -17.11 -18.34
CA GLN A 142 21.57 -16.62 -19.67
C GLN A 142 21.81 -17.87 -20.50
N VAL A 143 20.87 -18.18 -21.38
CA VAL A 143 21.00 -19.22 -22.41
C VAL A 143 21.89 -18.68 -23.51
#